data_AF-A0A7X2H5S4-F1
#
_entry.id   AF-A0A7X2H5S4-F1
#
_cell.length_a   1.000
_cell.length_b   1.000
_cell.length_c   1.000
_cell.angle_alpha   90.00
_cell.angle_beta   90.00
_cell.angle_gamma   90.00
#
_symmetry.space_group_name_H-M   'P 1'
#
loop_
_entity.id
_entity.type
_entity.pdbx_description
1 polymer ?
#
loop_
_entity_poly.entity_id
_entity_poly.type
_entity_poly.pdbx_seq_one_letter_code
_entity_poly.pdbx_strand_id
1 'polypeptide(L)'
;MKRILKLILIGVFLTVSLLPITTQAAESEYGHGLDMNKQYLGPAGVQLQGDLRKLWIDHVTWTRAYAVSALAGLEDQKQVLVRLLKNQQDIGNAIKPYYGEAAGNKLAELLREHILIAGKIVEVLKAGNQADVDKYNKDWYKNADDIAAFLSKANPHWSNKELQAMFYKHLQLLTDDLTARVKKDYDAEIVAFDKGEEHMIKFADTLTEGIIKQFPERFK
;
A
#
# COMPACT_ATOMS: atom_id res chain seq x y z
N MET A 1 78.21 -15.48 6.19
CA MET A 1 79.12 -14.32 6.41
C MET A 1 78.46 -13.10 5.79
N LYS A 2 77.83 -12.24 6.60
CA LYS A 2 78.37 -10.95 7.06
C LYS A 2 78.55 -9.92 5.93
N ARG A 3 77.65 -8.91 5.90
CA ARG A 3 77.90 -7.43 5.94
C ARG A 3 76.96 -6.64 4.99
N ILE A 4 76.00 -5.88 5.51
CA ILE A 4 76.05 -4.49 6.08
C ILE A 4 75.73 -3.43 5.00
N LEU A 5 74.54 -2.83 5.17
CA LEU A 5 74.23 -1.39 5.22
C LEU A 5 74.53 -0.48 4.01
N LYS A 6 73.48 0.19 3.51
CA LYS A 6 73.33 1.65 3.63
C LYS A 6 71.91 2.10 3.23
N LEU A 7 71.21 2.68 4.22
CA LEU A 7 70.02 3.50 4.02
C LEU A 7 70.38 4.69 3.13
N ILE A 8 69.53 4.97 2.13
CA ILE A 8 69.41 6.31 1.56
C ILE A 8 67.95 6.70 1.71
N LEU A 9 67.73 7.60 2.67
CA LEU A 9 66.48 8.28 2.94
C LEU A 9 66.29 9.33 1.85
N ILE A 10 65.41 9.10 0.88
CA ILE A 10 64.95 10.16 -0.03
C ILE A 10 63.57 10.58 0.47
N GLY A 11 63.56 11.71 1.18
CA GLY A 11 62.34 12.38 1.59
C GLY A 11 61.61 12.92 0.37
N VAL A 12 60.48 12.31 0.03
CA VAL A 12 59.52 12.89 -0.90
C VAL A 12 58.60 13.77 -0.09
N PHE A 13 58.80 15.09 -0.17
CA PHE A 13 57.83 16.09 0.23
C PHE A 13 56.62 15.96 -0.71
N LEU A 14 55.59 15.21 -0.29
CA LEU A 14 54.26 15.30 -0.89
C LEU A 14 53.59 16.57 -0.34
N THR A 15 53.67 17.65 -1.09
CA THR A 15 52.80 18.81 -0.90
C THR A 15 51.38 18.40 -1.24
N VAL A 16 50.58 18.10 -0.22
CA VAL A 16 49.12 17.98 -0.37
C VAL A 16 48.57 19.38 -0.56
N SER A 17 48.48 19.82 -1.81
CA SER A 17 47.69 20.97 -2.19
C SER A 17 46.21 20.61 -2.02
N LEU A 18 45.62 21.07 -0.90
CA LEU A 18 44.18 21.11 -0.70
C LEU A 18 43.57 22.09 -1.71
N LEU A 19 43.22 21.58 -2.90
CA LEU A 19 42.24 22.25 -3.73
C LEU A 19 40.86 22.00 -3.08
N PRO A 20 40.01 23.02 -2.91
CA PRO A 20 38.62 22.76 -2.59
C PRO A 20 38.05 21.98 -3.78
N ILE A 21 37.76 20.70 -3.56
CA ILE A 21 36.86 19.97 -4.44
C ILE A 21 35.52 20.68 -4.25
N THR A 22 35.19 21.61 -5.16
CA THR A 22 33.82 22.04 -5.34
C THR A 22 33.09 20.84 -5.89
N THR A 23 32.54 20.03 -4.98
CA THR A 23 31.50 19.07 -5.32
C THR A 23 30.36 19.88 -5.89
N GLN A 24 30.26 19.90 -7.22
CA GLN A 24 29.02 20.25 -7.88
C GLN A 24 28.07 19.09 -7.57
N ALA A 25 27.38 19.19 -6.43
CA ALA A 25 26.17 18.43 -6.23
C ALA A 25 25.29 18.78 -7.43
N ALA A 26 24.97 17.78 -8.25
CA ALA A 26 23.94 17.94 -9.24
C ALA A 26 22.69 18.37 -8.48
N GLU A 27 22.35 19.65 -8.59
CA GLU A 27 21.05 20.16 -8.20
C GLU A 27 20.04 19.30 -8.95
N SER A 28 19.30 18.48 -8.22
CA SER A 28 18.17 17.80 -8.82
C SER A 28 17.22 18.90 -9.32
N GLU A 29 16.85 18.83 -10.59
CA GLU A 29 15.76 19.61 -11.18
C GLU A 29 14.39 19.16 -10.63
N TYR A 30 14.27 19.02 -9.31
CA TYR A 30 13.01 19.01 -8.57
C TYR A 30 12.83 20.35 -7.85
N GLY A 31 13.13 21.44 -8.56
CA GLY A 31 12.55 22.75 -8.30
C GLY A 31 11.09 22.78 -8.77
N HIS A 32 10.23 21.92 -8.22
CA HIS A 32 8.82 22.30 -8.16
C HIS A 32 8.76 23.46 -7.18
N GLY A 33 8.57 24.66 -7.74
CA GLY A 33 8.23 25.84 -6.96
C GLY A 33 7.22 25.44 -5.91
N LEU A 34 7.47 25.85 -4.66
CA LEU A 34 6.51 25.67 -3.58
C LEU A 34 5.20 26.26 -4.07
N ASP A 35 4.29 25.38 -4.49
CA ASP A 35 2.93 25.75 -4.79
C ASP A 35 2.34 26.22 -3.46
N MET A 36 2.37 27.53 -3.27
CA MET A 36 1.82 28.25 -2.12
C MET A 36 0.30 28.05 -2.02
N ASN A 37 -0.30 27.27 -2.92
CA ASN A 37 -1.68 26.82 -2.89
C ASN A 37 -1.82 25.37 -2.36
N LYS A 38 -0.89 24.88 -1.56
CA LYS A 38 -1.17 23.72 -0.69
C LYS A 38 -2.18 24.17 0.35
N GLN A 39 -3.46 23.92 0.09
CA GLN A 39 -4.51 24.06 1.08
C GLN A 39 -4.17 23.12 2.24
N TYR A 40 -3.58 23.66 3.30
CA TYR A 40 -3.20 22.88 4.48
C TYR A 40 -4.47 22.28 5.07
N LEU A 41 -4.46 20.97 5.30
CA LEU A 41 -5.56 20.30 5.98
C LEU A 41 -5.68 20.89 7.38
N GLY A 42 -6.86 21.40 7.72
CA GLY A 42 -7.20 21.73 9.10
C GLY A 42 -7.19 20.47 9.98
N PRO A 43 -7.27 20.62 11.32
CA PRO A 43 -7.20 19.48 12.25
C PRO A 43 -8.17 18.33 11.91
N ALA A 44 -9.40 18.65 11.50
CA ALA A 44 -10.38 17.64 11.09
C ALA A 44 -9.97 16.87 9.81
N GLY A 45 -9.33 17.55 8.86
CA GLY A 45 -8.81 16.92 7.63
C GLY A 45 -7.64 15.99 7.93
N VAL A 46 -6.73 16.41 8.81
CA VAL A 46 -5.61 15.58 9.28
C VAL A 46 -6.12 14.33 10.02
N GLN A 47 -7.13 14.49 10.87
CA GLN A 47 -7.76 13.39 11.58
C GLN A 47 -8.37 12.37 10.61
N LEU A 48 -9.17 12.83 9.63
CA LEU A 48 -9.74 11.94 8.61
C LEU A 48 -8.66 11.21 7.81
N GLN A 49 -7.59 11.90 7.42
CA GLN A 49 -6.46 11.29 6.71
C GLN A 49 -5.83 10.17 7.55
N GLY A 50 -5.54 10.44 8.83
CA GLY A 50 -4.98 9.46 9.75
C GLY A 50 -5.88 8.24 9.94
N ASP A 51 -7.18 8.49 10.13
CA ASP A 51 -8.17 7.43 10.36
C ASP A 51 -8.33 6.52 9.13
N LEU A 52 -8.45 7.10 7.92
CA LEU A 52 -8.55 6.29 6.70
C LEU A 52 -7.24 5.55 6.39
N ARG A 53 -6.07 6.20 6.52
CA ARG A 53 -4.79 5.53 6.34
C ARG A 53 -4.66 4.34 7.28
N LYS A 54 -4.98 4.51 8.56
CA LYS A 54 -4.96 3.41 9.53
C LYS A 54 -5.85 2.24 9.08
N LEU A 55 -7.07 2.51 8.61
CA LEU A 55 -8.00 1.45 8.20
C LEU A 55 -7.52 0.70 6.96
N TRP A 56 -6.91 1.38 5.99
CA TRP A 56 -6.39 0.74 4.78
C TRP A 56 -5.01 0.08 4.97
N ILE A 57 -4.21 0.54 5.92
CA ILE A 57 -3.02 -0.19 6.41
C ILE A 57 -3.48 -1.47 7.13
N ASP A 58 -4.42 -1.37 8.08
CA ASP A 58 -5.02 -2.53 8.76
C ASP A 58 -5.52 -3.56 7.72
N HIS A 59 -6.17 -3.12 6.63
CA HIS A 59 -6.62 -4.00 5.54
C HIS A 59 -5.50 -4.86 4.96
N VAL A 60 -4.37 -4.26 4.55
CA VAL A 60 -3.25 -5.03 3.98
C VAL A 60 -2.53 -5.87 5.03
N THR A 61 -2.34 -5.35 6.24
CA THR A 61 -1.67 -6.08 7.32
C THR A 61 -2.46 -7.33 7.71
N TRP A 62 -3.77 -7.21 7.91
CA TRP A 62 -4.62 -8.35 8.28
C TRP A 62 -4.80 -9.32 7.11
N THR A 63 -4.76 -8.85 5.86
CA THR A 63 -4.77 -9.72 4.68
C THR A 63 -3.50 -10.56 4.60
N ARG A 64 -2.32 -9.94 4.77
CA ARG A 64 -1.04 -10.67 4.85
C ARG A 64 -1.06 -11.68 6.00
N ALA A 65 -1.47 -11.26 7.19
CA ALA A 65 -1.55 -12.14 8.36
C ALA A 65 -2.44 -13.36 8.10
N TYR A 66 -3.61 -13.14 7.49
CA TYR A 66 -4.50 -14.25 7.13
C TYR A 66 -3.86 -15.18 6.10
N ALA A 67 -3.25 -14.64 5.04
CA ALA A 67 -2.56 -15.44 4.03
C ALA A 67 -1.43 -16.30 4.64
N VAL A 68 -0.63 -15.71 5.54
CA VAL A 68 0.40 -16.43 6.31
C VAL A 68 -0.20 -17.62 7.04
N SER A 69 -1.22 -17.38 7.88
CA SER A 69 -1.84 -18.41 8.70
C SER A 69 -2.53 -19.48 7.86
N ALA A 70 -3.27 -19.10 6.83
CA ALA A 70 -4.01 -20.02 5.97
C ALA A 70 -3.07 -20.93 5.15
N LEU A 71 -2.04 -20.36 4.52
CA LEU A 71 -1.06 -21.11 3.73
C LEU A 71 -0.24 -22.08 4.61
N ALA A 72 0.20 -21.62 5.78
CA ALA A 72 0.94 -22.46 6.73
C ALA A 72 0.06 -23.44 7.52
N GLY A 73 -1.28 -23.31 7.45
CA GLY A 73 -2.21 -24.16 8.19
C GLY A 73 -2.20 -23.93 9.69
N LEU A 74 -1.96 -22.68 10.12
CA LEU A 74 -1.95 -22.31 11.53
C LEU A 74 -3.36 -22.33 12.14
N GLU A 75 -3.42 -22.59 13.46
CA GLU A 75 -4.67 -22.70 14.22
C GLU A 75 -5.41 -21.36 14.37
N ASP A 76 -4.71 -20.24 14.23
CA ASP A 76 -5.23 -18.88 14.40
C ASP A 76 -5.95 -18.32 13.17
N GLN A 77 -5.90 -19.01 12.02
CA GLN A 77 -6.41 -18.48 10.74
C GLN A 77 -7.87 -18.00 10.81
N LYS A 78 -8.71 -18.65 11.63
CA LYS A 78 -10.12 -18.27 11.80
C LYS A 78 -10.26 -16.93 12.54
N GLN A 79 -9.49 -16.75 13.61
CA GLN A 79 -9.48 -15.55 14.43
C GLN A 79 -8.92 -14.37 13.64
N VAL A 80 -7.85 -14.61 12.86
CA VAL A 80 -7.27 -13.61 11.96
C VAL A 80 -8.27 -13.21 10.87
N LEU A 81 -8.97 -14.17 10.25
CA LEU A 81 -10.02 -13.87 9.27
C LEU A 81 -11.17 -13.04 9.88
N VAL A 82 -11.61 -13.35 11.09
CA VAL A 82 -12.65 -12.56 11.79
C VAL A 82 -12.20 -11.10 11.97
N ARG A 83 -10.93 -10.88 12.37
CA ARG A 83 -10.38 -9.53 12.51
C ARG A 83 -10.28 -8.79 11.17
N LEU A 84 -9.90 -9.49 10.10
CA LEU A 84 -9.86 -8.95 8.74
C LEU A 84 -11.26 -8.56 8.24
N LEU A 85 -12.27 -9.41 8.46
CA LEU A 85 -13.65 -9.11 8.08
C LEU A 85 -14.24 -7.96 8.90
N LYS A 86 -13.84 -7.80 10.16
CA LYS A 86 -14.20 -6.62 10.96
C LYS A 86 -13.63 -5.34 10.36
N ASN A 87 -12.40 -5.34 9.85
CA ASN A 87 -11.82 -4.16 9.21
C ASN A 87 -12.67 -3.66 8.04
N GLN A 88 -13.30 -4.55 7.27
CA GLN A 88 -14.21 -4.15 6.18
C GLN A 88 -15.45 -3.41 6.68
N GLN A 89 -15.98 -3.80 7.85
CA GLN A 89 -17.03 -3.04 8.53
C GLN A 89 -16.55 -1.69 9.01
N ASP A 90 -15.34 -1.63 9.57
CA ASP A 90 -14.76 -0.41 10.10
C ASP A 90 -14.53 0.62 8.97
N ILE A 91 -14.06 0.17 7.79
CA ILE A 91 -13.96 1.00 6.57
C ILE A 91 -15.34 1.52 6.14
N GLY A 92 -16.35 0.64 6.05
CA GLY A 92 -17.71 1.08 5.71
C GLY A 92 -18.29 2.06 6.73
N ASN A 93 -18.01 1.86 8.02
CA ASN A 93 -18.45 2.77 9.09
C ASN A 93 -17.79 4.15 8.98
N ALA A 94 -16.52 4.21 8.58
CA ALA A 94 -15.77 5.47 8.47
C ALA A 94 -16.38 6.44 7.44
N ILE A 95 -17.09 5.93 6.43
CA ILE A 95 -17.71 6.76 5.40
C ILE A 95 -19.16 7.18 5.74
N LYS A 96 -19.80 6.54 6.73
CA LYS A 96 -21.20 6.81 7.12
C LYS A 96 -21.49 8.26 7.49
N PRO A 97 -20.61 8.98 8.21
CA PRO A 97 -20.88 10.39 8.52
C PRO A 97 -21.11 11.24 7.26
N TYR A 98 -20.50 10.88 6.14
CA TYR A 98 -20.51 11.66 4.89
C TYR A 98 -21.59 11.18 3.91
N TYR A 99 -21.77 9.87 3.80
CA TYR A 99 -22.64 9.27 2.78
C TYR A 99 -23.87 8.53 3.34
N GLY A 100 -24.02 8.49 4.67
CA GLY A 100 -25.13 7.83 5.37
C GLY A 100 -24.94 6.33 5.58
N GLU A 101 -25.82 5.76 6.42
CA GLU A 101 -25.80 4.35 6.83
C GLU A 101 -25.83 3.37 5.66
N ALA A 102 -26.72 3.61 4.69
CA ALA A 102 -26.90 2.72 3.54
C ALA A 102 -25.63 2.60 2.69
N ALA A 103 -24.95 3.72 2.42
CA ALA A 103 -23.71 3.73 1.65
C ALA A 103 -22.57 3.03 2.40
N GLY A 104 -22.41 3.32 3.70
CA GLY A 104 -21.39 2.66 4.52
C GLY A 104 -21.59 1.15 4.63
N ASN A 105 -22.83 0.70 4.80
CA ASN A 105 -23.15 -0.74 4.84
C ASN A 105 -22.91 -1.41 3.48
N LYS A 106 -23.24 -0.74 2.37
CA LYS A 106 -22.99 -1.30 1.03
C LYS A 106 -21.50 -1.42 0.71
N LEU A 107 -20.70 -0.42 1.07
CA LEU A 107 -19.24 -0.52 0.93
C LEU A 107 -18.68 -1.70 1.74
N ALA A 108 -19.13 -1.84 2.98
CA ALA A 108 -18.69 -2.92 3.85
C ALA A 108 -19.09 -4.32 3.33
N GLU A 109 -20.20 -4.44 2.60
CA GLU A 109 -20.63 -5.68 1.94
C GLU A 109 -19.69 -6.03 0.78
N LEU A 110 -19.44 -5.07 -0.12
CA LEU A 110 -18.56 -5.26 -1.28
C LEU A 110 -17.13 -5.62 -0.86
N LEU A 111 -16.62 -4.97 0.18
CA LEU A 111 -15.28 -5.25 0.72
C LEU A 111 -15.20 -6.59 1.46
N ARG A 112 -16.29 -7.05 2.11
CA ARG A 112 -16.31 -8.41 2.67
C ARG A 112 -16.29 -9.46 1.57
N GLU A 113 -17.07 -9.26 0.52
CA GLU A 113 -17.03 -10.12 -0.66
C GLU A 113 -15.61 -10.17 -1.25
N HIS A 114 -14.95 -9.02 -1.35
CA HIS A 114 -13.55 -8.92 -1.78
C HIS A 114 -12.60 -9.84 -1.00
N ILE A 115 -12.66 -9.79 0.34
CA ILE A 115 -11.84 -10.63 1.23
C ILE A 115 -12.21 -12.11 1.10
N LEU A 116 -13.50 -12.43 0.98
CA LEU A 116 -13.95 -13.82 0.84
C LEU A 116 -13.48 -14.43 -0.49
N ILE A 117 -13.43 -13.65 -1.58
CA ILE A 117 -12.85 -14.09 -2.85
C ILE A 117 -11.33 -14.30 -2.70
N ALA A 118 -10.62 -13.36 -2.07
CA ALA A 118 -9.19 -13.51 -1.78
C ALA A 118 -8.90 -14.77 -0.94
N GLY A 119 -9.76 -15.10 0.03
CA GLY A 119 -9.66 -16.35 0.80
C GLY A 119 -9.75 -17.60 -0.06
N LYS A 120 -10.67 -17.64 -1.03
CA LYS A 120 -10.77 -18.75 -2.00
C LYS A 120 -9.52 -18.87 -2.85
N ILE A 121 -8.92 -17.75 -3.27
CA ILE A 121 -7.65 -17.73 -4.02
C ILE A 121 -6.53 -18.38 -3.17
N VAL A 122 -6.43 -18.01 -1.89
CA VAL A 122 -5.45 -18.60 -0.97
C VAL A 122 -5.66 -20.10 -0.79
N GLU A 123 -6.91 -20.57 -0.67
CA GLU A 123 -7.25 -21.98 -0.57
C GLU A 123 -6.82 -22.78 -1.81
N VAL A 124 -7.09 -22.28 -3.02
CA VAL A 124 -6.71 -22.97 -4.26
C VAL A 124 -5.20 -22.93 -4.52
N LEU A 125 -4.52 -21.85 -4.12
CA LEU A 125 -3.06 -21.76 -4.14
C LEU A 125 -2.44 -22.81 -3.21
N LYS A 126 -2.99 -22.98 -2.01
CA LYS A 126 -2.55 -24.02 -1.05
C LYS A 126 -2.73 -25.43 -1.62
N ALA A 127 -3.81 -25.67 -2.36
CA ALA A 127 -4.10 -26.95 -2.99
C ALA A 127 -3.28 -27.20 -4.28
N GLY A 128 -2.53 -26.21 -4.78
CA GLY A 128 -1.78 -26.30 -6.04
C GLY A 128 -2.67 -26.35 -7.29
N ASN A 129 -3.92 -25.86 -7.20
CA ASN A 129 -4.89 -25.93 -8.29
C ASN A 129 -4.92 -24.61 -9.09
N GLN A 130 -4.07 -24.54 -10.11
CA GLN A 130 -3.89 -23.31 -10.90
C GLN A 130 -5.14 -22.92 -11.73
N ALA A 131 -5.94 -23.88 -12.19
CA ALA A 131 -7.11 -23.59 -13.03
C ALA A 131 -8.19 -22.80 -12.26
N ASP A 132 -8.34 -23.08 -10.97
CA ASP A 132 -9.29 -22.34 -10.13
C ASP A 132 -8.77 -20.96 -9.69
N VAL A 133 -7.45 -20.72 -9.72
CA VAL A 133 -6.86 -19.39 -9.46
C VAL A 133 -7.36 -18.38 -10.49
N ASP A 134 -7.34 -18.73 -11.78
CA ASP A 134 -7.75 -17.82 -12.86
C ASP A 134 -9.24 -17.47 -12.77
N LYS A 135 -10.07 -18.45 -12.40
CA LYS A 135 -11.50 -18.26 -12.17
C LYS A 135 -11.76 -17.24 -11.06
N TYR A 136 -11.19 -17.46 -9.87
CA TYR A 136 -11.41 -16.57 -8.74
C TYR A 136 -10.76 -15.20 -8.93
N ASN A 137 -9.63 -15.11 -9.65
CA ASN A 137 -9.06 -13.83 -10.06
C ASN A 137 -10.04 -13.02 -10.91
N LYS A 138 -10.73 -13.65 -11.88
CA LYS A 138 -11.74 -12.94 -12.68
C LYS A 138 -12.87 -12.38 -11.82
N ASP A 139 -13.36 -13.16 -10.86
CA ASP A 139 -14.39 -12.70 -9.92
C ASP A 139 -13.87 -11.56 -9.04
N TRP A 140 -12.60 -11.62 -8.63
CA TRP A 140 -11.97 -10.61 -7.78
C TRP A 140 -11.79 -9.26 -8.48
N TYR A 141 -11.37 -9.27 -9.76
CA TYR A 141 -11.28 -8.06 -10.58
C TYR A 141 -12.67 -7.48 -10.87
N LYS A 142 -13.69 -8.32 -11.06
CA LYS A 142 -15.07 -7.84 -11.19
C LYS A 142 -15.55 -7.16 -9.90
N ASN A 143 -15.28 -7.74 -8.73
CA ASN A 143 -15.62 -7.11 -7.46
C ASN A 143 -14.87 -5.77 -7.26
N ALA A 144 -13.59 -5.67 -7.68
CA ALA A 144 -12.86 -4.40 -7.73
C ALA A 144 -13.55 -3.35 -8.61
N ASP A 145 -14.06 -3.75 -9.79
CA ASP A 145 -14.84 -2.87 -10.66
C ASP A 145 -16.12 -2.38 -9.98
N ASP A 146 -16.84 -3.29 -9.30
CA ASP A 146 -18.07 -2.96 -8.58
C ASP A 146 -17.80 -1.97 -7.43
N ILE A 147 -16.68 -2.11 -6.71
CA ILE A 147 -16.28 -1.17 -5.65
C ILE A 147 -15.91 0.20 -6.24
N ALA A 148 -15.10 0.23 -7.31
CA ALA A 148 -14.70 1.47 -7.97
C ALA A 148 -15.93 2.23 -8.50
N ALA A 149 -16.88 1.52 -9.12
CA ALA A 149 -18.13 2.09 -9.62
C ALA A 149 -19.01 2.62 -8.48
N PHE A 150 -19.10 1.89 -7.37
CA PHE A 150 -19.85 2.33 -6.20
C PHE A 150 -19.28 3.62 -5.60
N LEU A 151 -17.96 3.68 -5.37
CA LEU A 151 -17.30 4.84 -4.79
C LEU A 151 -17.40 6.05 -5.71
N SER A 152 -17.02 5.91 -6.98
CA SER A 152 -17.05 7.02 -7.96
C SER A 152 -18.46 7.58 -8.18
N LYS A 153 -19.50 6.76 -8.06
CA LYS A 153 -20.89 7.24 -8.08
C LYS A 153 -21.26 8.08 -6.85
N ALA A 154 -20.69 7.77 -5.69
CA ALA A 154 -20.96 8.49 -4.45
C ALA A 154 -20.25 9.85 -4.38
N ASN A 155 -19.10 9.99 -5.04
CA ASN A 155 -18.28 11.19 -5.00
C ASN A 155 -17.80 11.61 -6.40
N PRO A 156 -18.21 12.78 -6.91
CA PRO A 156 -17.82 13.25 -8.24
C PRO A 156 -16.32 13.58 -8.37
N HIS A 157 -15.58 13.68 -7.25
CA HIS A 157 -14.14 13.89 -7.24
C HIS A 157 -13.33 12.60 -7.34
N TRP A 158 -13.97 11.43 -7.35
CA TRP A 158 -13.31 10.16 -7.61
C TRP A 158 -13.62 9.67 -9.02
N SER A 159 -12.61 9.65 -9.88
CA SER A 159 -12.73 9.05 -11.20
C SER A 159 -12.87 7.52 -11.08
N ASN A 160 -13.92 6.95 -11.69
CA ASN A 160 -14.07 5.49 -11.76
C ASN A 160 -12.83 4.81 -12.35
N LYS A 161 -12.29 5.39 -13.43
CA LYS A 161 -11.10 4.87 -14.12
C LYS A 161 -9.87 4.87 -13.21
N GLU A 162 -9.70 5.92 -12.42
CA GLU A 162 -8.58 6.04 -11.50
C GLU A 162 -8.71 5.04 -10.35
N LEU A 163 -9.88 4.98 -9.70
CA LEU A 163 -10.13 4.00 -8.64
C LEU A 163 -9.97 2.56 -9.12
N GLN A 164 -10.48 2.24 -10.31
CA GLN A 164 -10.31 0.92 -10.93
C GLN A 164 -8.82 0.60 -11.12
N ALA A 165 -8.03 1.53 -11.67
CA ALA A 165 -6.59 1.33 -11.84
C ALA A 165 -5.88 1.12 -10.49
N MET A 166 -6.28 1.85 -9.44
CA MET A 166 -5.73 1.65 -8.10
C MET A 166 -6.10 0.29 -7.52
N PHE A 167 -7.34 -0.17 -7.68
CA PHE A 167 -7.72 -1.52 -7.26
C PHE A 167 -6.93 -2.58 -8.03
N TYR A 168 -6.81 -2.47 -9.35
CA TYR A 168 -6.05 -3.44 -10.13
C TYR A 168 -4.58 -3.50 -9.70
N LYS A 169 -3.99 -2.35 -9.38
CA LYS A 169 -2.64 -2.31 -8.83
C LYS A 169 -2.56 -2.99 -7.45
N HIS A 170 -3.56 -2.78 -6.60
CA HIS A 170 -3.66 -3.47 -5.31
C HIS A 170 -3.74 -5.00 -5.48
N LEU A 171 -4.62 -5.47 -6.39
CA LEU A 171 -4.77 -6.91 -6.68
C LEU A 171 -3.47 -7.52 -7.22
N GLN A 172 -2.77 -6.81 -8.10
CA GLN A 172 -1.46 -7.23 -8.60
C GLN A 172 -0.44 -7.39 -7.47
N LEU A 173 -0.27 -6.37 -6.63
CA LEU A 173 0.72 -6.40 -5.55
C LEU A 173 0.45 -7.51 -4.53
N LEU A 174 -0.83 -7.77 -4.22
CA LEU A 174 -1.21 -8.88 -3.36
C LEU A 174 -0.99 -10.24 -4.04
N THR A 175 -1.19 -10.33 -5.36
CA THR A 175 -0.88 -11.55 -6.12
C THR A 175 0.63 -11.83 -6.13
N ASP A 176 1.45 -10.79 -6.28
CA ASP A 176 2.91 -10.89 -6.21
C ASP A 176 3.37 -11.37 -4.82
N ASP A 177 2.81 -10.79 -3.74
CA ASP A 177 3.03 -11.18 -2.34
C ASP A 177 2.72 -12.68 -2.11
N LEU A 178 1.50 -13.10 -2.46
CA LEU A 178 1.05 -14.49 -2.29
C LEU A 178 1.89 -15.47 -3.12
N THR A 179 2.22 -15.11 -4.36
CA THR A 179 3.02 -15.96 -5.25
C THR A 179 4.44 -16.13 -4.74
N ALA A 180 5.08 -15.05 -4.29
CA ALA A 180 6.40 -15.08 -3.69
C ALA A 180 6.41 -15.99 -2.45
N ARG A 181 5.39 -15.86 -1.59
CA ARG A 181 5.24 -16.70 -0.40
C ARG A 181 5.12 -18.19 -0.72
N VAL A 182 4.27 -18.56 -1.69
CA VAL A 182 4.10 -19.96 -2.13
C VAL A 182 5.41 -20.52 -2.68
N LYS A 183 6.20 -19.70 -3.39
CA LYS A 183 7.53 -20.05 -3.89
C LYS A 183 8.63 -20.03 -2.83
N LYS A 184 8.32 -19.59 -1.60
CA LYS A 184 9.27 -19.37 -0.49
C LYS A 184 10.34 -18.32 -0.82
N ASP A 185 10.02 -17.38 -1.72
CA ASP A 185 10.85 -16.22 -2.02
C ASP A 185 10.48 -15.08 -1.07
N TYR A 186 10.99 -15.16 0.17
CA TYR A 186 10.62 -14.23 1.23
C TYR A 186 11.13 -12.81 1.01
N ASP A 187 12.25 -12.65 0.29
CA ASP A 187 12.78 -11.33 -0.06
C ASP A 187 11.84 -10.62 -1.05
N ALA A 188 11.38 -11.33 -2.09
CA ALA A 188 10.38 -10.78 -3.01
C ALA A 188 9.04 -10.52 -2.32
N GLU A 189 8.65 -11.38 -1.38
CA GLU A 189 7.45 -11.22 -0.58
C GLU A 189 7.46 -9.91 0.22
N ILE A 190 8.55 -9.63 0.93
CA ILE A 190 8.71 -8.39 1.73
C ILE A 190 8.60 -7.16 0.81
N VAL A 191 9.31 -7.18 -0.33
CA VAL A 191 9.27 -6.07 -1.30
C VAL A 191 7.87 -5.85 -1.87
N ALA A 192 7.12 -6.93 -2.16
CA ALA A 192 5.75 -6.84 -2.66
C ALA A 192 4.82 -6.22 -1.61
N PHE A 193 4.97 -6.62 -0.34
CA PHE A 193 4.18 -6.08 0.76
C PHE A 193 4.45 -4.60 1.02
N ASP A 194 5.72 -4.17 1.08
CA ASP A 194 6.07 -2.77 1.31
C ASP A 194 5.44 -1.87 0.22
N LYS A 195 5.52 -2.29 -1.04
CA LYS A 195 4.85 -1.60 -2.16
C LYS A 195 3.34 -1.63 -2.02
N GLY A 196 2.76 -2.73 -1.53
CA GLY A 196 1.34 -2.89 -1.26
C GLY A 196 0.83 -1.93 -0.19
N GLU A 197 1.57 -1.79 0.91
CA GLU A 197 1.25 -0.86 2.00
C GLU A 197 1.33 0.60 1.53
N GLU A 198 2.42 1.00 0.88
CA GLU A 198 2.57 2.33 0.30
C GLU A 198 1.44 2.66 -0.69
N HIS A 199 1.05 1.68 -1.51
CA HIS A 199 -0.05 1.83 -2.45
C HIS A 199 -1.40 2.05 -1.74
N MET A 200 -1.66 1.33 -0.65
CA MET A 200 -2.90 1.49 0.10
C MET A 200 -2.95 2.78 0.94
N ILE A 201 -1.80 3.32 1.34
CA ILE A 201 -1.72 4.69 1.90
C ILE A 201 -2.14 5.71 0.84
N LYS A 202 -1.63 5.60 -0.39
CA LYS A 202 -2.04 6.49 -1.49
C LYS A 202 -3.53 6.34 -1.80
N PHE A 203 -4.06 5.12 -1.80
CA PHE A 203 -5.49 4.86 -1.96
C PHE A 203 -6.31 5.56 -0.87
N ALA A 204 -5.90 5.45 0.39
CA ALA A 204 -6.55 6.15 1.50
C ALA A 204 -6.54 7.66 1.31
N ASP A 205 -5.41 8.23 0.87
CA ASP A 205 -5.28 9.67 0.61
C ASP A 205 -6.21 10.15 -0.52
N THR A 206 -6.30 9.39 -1.62
CA THR A 206 -7.26 9.68 -2.70
C THR A 206 -8.70 9.73 -2.17
N LEU A 207 -9.07 8.80 -1.28
CA LEU A 207 -10.38 8.82 -0.64
C LEU A 207 -10.55 10.02 0.30
N THR A 208 -9.58 10.32 1.15
CA THR A 208 -9.62 11.50 2.01
C THR A 208 -9.81 12.78 1.20
N GLU A 209 -9.02 12.97 0.15
CA GLU A 209 -9.11 14.17 -0.70
C GLU A 209 -10.49 14.34 -1.33
N GLY A 210 -11.08 13.26 -1.86
CA GLY A 210 -12.41 13.35 -2.44
C GLY A 210 -13.47 13.70 -1.40
N ILE A 211 -13.42 13.11 -0.20
CA ILE A 211 -14.38 13.44 0.88
C ILE A 211 -14.27 14.92 1.26
N ILE A 212 -13.05 15.43 1.42
CA ILE A 212 -12.82 16.83 1.79
C ILE A 212 -13.30 17.78 0.67
N LYS A 213 -13.02 17.45 -0.59
CA LYS A 213 -13.49 18.24 -1.75
C LYS A 213 -15.02 18.27 -1.85
N GLN A 214 -15.70 17.16 -1.53
CA GLN A 214 -17.16 17.08 -1.58
C GLN A 214 -17.86 17.76 -0.38
N PHE A 215 -17.25 17.74 0.80
CA PHE A 215 -17.85 18.25 2.04
C PHE A 215 -16.97 19.30 2.75
N PRO A 216 -16.55 20.39 2.06
CA PRO A 216 -15.55 21.32 2.58
C PRO A 216 -15.96 21.97 3.91
N GLU A 217 -17.25 22.25 4.11
CA GLU A 217 -17.76 22.84 5.37
C GLU A 217 -17.51 22.00 6.62
N ARG A 218 -17.24 20.69 6.47
CA ARG A 218 -16.93 19.80 7.60
C ARG A 218 -15.46 19.81 8.01
N PHE A 219 -14.61 20.49 7.23
CA PHE A 219 -13.14 20.46 7.38
C PHE A 219 -12.52 21.85 7.44
N LYS A 220 -13.34 22.89 7.62
CA LYS A 220 -12.88 24.26 7.88
C LYS A 220 -12.41 24.45 9.31
#